data_AF-A0A917YKY7-F1
#
_entry.id   AF-A0A917YKY7-F1
#
_cell.length_a   1.000
_cell.length_b   1.000
_cell.length_c   1.000
_cell.angle_alpha   90.00
_cell.angle_beta   90.00
_cell.angle_gamma   90.00
#
_symmetry.space_group_name_H-M   'P 1'
#
loop_
_entity.id
_entity.type
_entity.pdbx_description
1 polymer ?
#
loop_
_entity_poly.entity_id
_entity_poly.type
_entity_poly.pdbx_seq_one_letter_code
_entity_poly.pdbx_strand_id
1 'polypeptide(L)'
;MVRQRWRIQDKGVRDMKMLITAGFLALLASPTLAFQCPADMAAIDAALQTASLSAEDLARVKELRAMGEAEHDAGNHQASVDALAEAKKLLGI
;
A
#
# COMPACT_ATOMS: atom_id res chain seq x y z
N MET A 1 -36.47 -43.62 -9.05
CA MET A 1 -36.41 -42.16 -8.82
C MET A 1 -35.41 -41.79 -7.71
N VAL A 2 -34.19 -42.37 -7.68
CA VAL A 2 -33.21 -42.18 -6.57
C VAL A 2 -31.90 -41.52 -7.04
N ARG A 3 -31.59 -41.56 -8.35
CA ARG A 3 -30.38 -40.92 -8.92
C ARG A 3 -30.41 -39.38 -8.94
N GLN A 4 -31.59 -38.76 -8.88
CA GLN A 4 -31.74 -37.29 -8.91
C GLN A 4 -31.37 -36.66 -7.54
N ARG A 5 -31.51 -37.39 -6.43
CA ARG A 5 -31.25 -36.87 -5.07
C ARG A 5 -29.75 -36.66 -4.81
N TRP A 6 -28.89 -37.60 -5.22
CA TRP A 6 -27.44 -37.52 -5.07
C TRP A 6 -26.83 -36.36 -5.88
N ARG A 7 -27.28 -36.16 -7.12
CA ARG A 7 -26.80 -35.08 -8.00
C ARG A 7 -27.09 -33.67 -7.45
N ILE A 8 -28.18 -33.48 -6.71
CA ILE A 8 -28.54 -32.19 -6.09
C ILE A 8 -27.70 -31.94 -4.83
N GLN A 9 -27.46 -32.98 -4.03
CA GLN A 9 -26.65 -32.88 -2.81
C GLN A 9 -25.17 -32.59 -3.13
N ASP A 10 -24.61 -33.23 -4.17
CA ASP A 10 -23.24 -32.96 -4.63
C ASP A 10 -23.07 -31.58 -5.26
N LYS A 11 -24.11 -31.06 -5.95
CA LYS A 11 -24.10 -29.68 -6.47
C LYS A 11 -24.08 -28.69 -5.31
N GLY A 12 -24.97 -28.84 -4.33
CA GLY A 12 -25.00 -27.97 -3.14
C GLY A 12 -23.67 -27.93 -2.37
N VAL A 13 -22.99 -29.08 -2.21
CA VAL A 13 -21.69 -29.14 -1.52
C VAL A 13 -20.55 -28.54 -2.37
N ARG A 14 -20.52 -28.77 -3.69
CA ARG A 14 -19.53 -28.17 -4.59
C ARG A 14 -19.72 -26.66 -4.73
N ASP A 15 -20.96 -26.21 -4.83
CA ASP A 15 -21.32 -24.80 -4.96
C ASP A 15 -21.03 -24.08 -3.62
N MET A 16 -21.40 -24.64 -2.47
CA MET A 16 -21.03 -24.12 -1.14
C MET A 16 -19.50 -24.04 -0.97
N LYS A 17 -18.76 -25.06 -1.39
CA LYS A 17 -17.29 -25.09 -1.30
C LYS A 17 -16.66 -24.06 -2.23
N MET A 18 -17.21 -23.86 -3.44
CA MET A 18 -16.81 -22.76 -4.34
C MET A 18 -17.11 -21.38 -3.76
N LEU A 19 -18.27 -21.21 -3.12
CA LEU A 19 -18.65 -19.95 -2.47
C LEU A 19 -17.76 -19.64 -1.27
N ILE A 20 -17.39 -20.65 -0.48
CA ILE A 20 -16.42 -20.50 0.61
C ILE A 20 -15.04 -20.14 0.05
N THR A 21 -14.54 -20.85 -0.99
CA THR A 21 -13.24 -20.54 -1.60
C THR A 21 -13.21 -19.15 -2.25
N ALA A 22 -14.30 -18.70 -2.88
CA ALA A 22 -14.39 -17.37 -3.47
C ALA A 22 -14.46 -16.24 -2.41
N GLY A 23 -15.12 -16.49 -1.27
CA GLY A 23 -15.19 -15.51 -0.17
C GLY A 23 -13.85 -15.24 0.52
N PHE A 24 -12.94 -16.22 0.57
CA PHE A 24 -11.63 -16.06 1.21
C PHE A 24 -10.66 -15.16 0.42
N LEU A 25 -10.80 -15.01 -0.90
CA LEU A 25 -9.90 -14.16 -1.70
C LEU A 25 -10.16 -12.65 -1.53
N ALA A 26 -11.36 -12.25 -1.10
CA ALA A 26 -11.71 -10.83 -0.97
C ALA A 26 -11.10 -10.15 0.28
N LEU A 27 -10.55 -10.93 1.22
CA LEU A 27 -10.02 -10.43 2.50
C LEU A 27 -8.52 -10.09 2.45
N LEU A 28 -7.87 -10.25 1.30
CA LEU A 28 -6.43 -9.96 1.12
C LEU A 28 -6.15 -8.56 0.57
N ALA A 29 -7.17 -7.69 0.44
CA ALA A 29 -6.97 -6.27 0.17
C ALA A 29 -6.24 -5.64 1.37
N SER A 30 -4.91 -5.65 1.29
CA SER A 30 -4.03 -5.29 2.40
C SER A 30 -4.16 -3.80 2.69
N PRO A 31 -4.24 -3.37 3.96
CA PRO A 31 -4.33 -1.96 4.36
C PRO A 31 -3.02 -1.18 4.18
N THR A 32 -2.16 -1.59 3.24
CA THR A 32 -0.84 -0.97 3.01
C THR A 32 -0.93 0.50 2.67
N LEU A 33 -2.06 0.94 2.10
CA LEU A 33 -2.28 2.34 1.74
C LEU A 33 -2.43 3.26 2.97
N ALA A 34 -2.95 2.76 4.10
CA ALA A 34 -3.23 3.59 5.26
C ALA A 34 -1.96 4.08 5.99
N PHE A 35 -0.83 3.37 5.82
CA PHE A 35 0.41 3.63 6.55
C PHE A 35 1.59 4.01 5.64
N GLN A 36 1.38 4.14 4.33
CA GLN A 36 2.46 4.38 3.37
C GLN A 36 3.17 5.72 3.59
N CYS A 37 2.43 6.84 3.64
CA CYS A 37 3.06 8.17 3.74
C CYS A 37 3.86 8.31 5.05
N PRO A 38 3.32 7.93 6.24
CA PRO A 38 4.11 7.95 7.47
C PRO A 38 5.35 7.06 7.43
N ALA A 39 5.26 5.88 6.80
CA ALA A 39 6.40 4.98 6.66
C ALA A 39 7.48 5.55 5.73
N ASP A 40 7.10 6.13 4.59
CA ASP A 40 8.04 6.77 3.66
C ASP A 40 8.70 8.00 4.30
N MET A 41 7.96 8.84 5.02
CA MET A 41 8.53 9.97 5.77
C MET A 41 9.58 9.50 6.78
N ALA A 42 9.28 8.47 7.56
CA ALA A 42 10.24 7.91 8.52
C ALA A 42 11.48 7.32 7.83
N ALA A 43 11.31 6.67 6.68
CA ALA A 43 12.44 6.14 5.90
C ALA A 43 13.33 7.25 5.34
N ILE A 44 12.73 8.34 4.85
CA ILE A 44 13.46 9.54 4.40
C ILE A 44 14.22 10.17 5.56
N ASP A 45 13.57 10.34 6.72
CA ASP A 45 14.18 10.92 7.92
C ASP A 45 15.37 10.08 8.42
N ALA A 46 15.27 8.75 8.33
CA ALA A 46 16.37 7.85 8.64
C ALA A 46 17.53 8.00 7.64
N ALA A 47 17.23 7.99 6.33
CA ALA A 47 18.25 8.10 5.29
C ALA A 47 18.99 9.45 5.32
N LEU A 48 18.28 10.55 5.65
CA LEU A 48 18.86 11.89 5.78
C LEU A 48 19.96 11.99 6.85
N GLN A 49 20.00 11.09 7.84
CA GLN A 49 21.04 11.09 8.87
C GLN A 49 22.42 10.68 8.34
N THR A 50 22.45 9.90 7.26
CA THR A 50 23.68 9.35 6.68
C THR A 50 23.82 9.65 5.18
N ALA A 51 22.90 10.44 4.61
CA ALA A 51 22.85 10.73 3.19
C ALA A 51 24.12 11.45 2.71
N SER A 52 24.71 10.95 1.63
CA SER A 52 25.84 11.58 0.94
C SER A 52 25.37 12.12 -0.40
N LEU A 53 24.68 13.28 -0.37
CA LEU A 53 24.09 13.95 -1.52
C LEU A 53 24.78 15.29 -1.80
N SER A 54 24.56 15.84 -3.00
CA SER A 54 24.91 17.24 -3.27
C SER A 54 24.09 18.17 -2.35
N ALA A 55 24.55 19.40 -2.13
CA ALA A 55 23.81 20.37 -1.33
C ALA A 55 22.43 20.68 -1.93
N GLU A 56 22.33 20.69 -3.26
CA GLU A 56 21.09 20.91 -4.02
C GLU A 56 20.12 19.75 -3.81
N ASP A 57 20.58 18.50 -3.97
CA ASP A 57 19.75 17.31 -3.76
C ASP A 57 19.30 17.18 -2.30
N LEU A 58 20.17 17.48 -1.34
CA LEU A 58 19.82 17.48 0.08
C LEU A 58 18.70 18.50 0.39
N ALA A 59 18.80 19.70 -0.18
CA ALA A 59 17.77 20.72 -0.05
C ALA A 59 16.44 20.24 -0.66
N ARG A 60 16.50 19.65 -1.86
CA ARG A 60 15.33 19.13 -2.56
C ARG A 60 14.65 18.00 -1.80
N VAL A 61 15.41 17.05 -1.24
CA VAL A 61 14.87 15.95 -0.41
C VAL A 61 14.14 16.50 0.82
N LYS A 62 14.72 17.49 1.50
CA LYS A 62 14.09 18.10 2.69
C LYS A 62 12.80 18.85 2.34
N GLU A 63 12.79 19.57 1.23
CA GLU A 63 11.59 20.23 0.71
C GLU A 63 10.49 19.21 0.41
N LEU A 64 10.81 18.18 -0.38
CA LEU A 64 9.87 17.12 -0.73
C LEU A 64 9.33 16.36 0.49
N ARG A 65 10.18 16.10 1.50
CA ARG A 65 9.75 15.52 2.79
C ARG A 65 8.72 16.42 3.47
N ALA A 66 9.01 17.71 3.59
CA ALA A 66 8.10 18.68 4.22
C ALA A 66 6.79 18.85 3.43
N MET A 67 6.86 18.88 2.09
CA MET A 67 5.67 18.90 1.23
C MET A 67 4.84 17.63 1.42
N GLY A 68 5.50 16.46 1.49
CA GLY A 68 4.83 15.18 1.73
C GLY A 68 4.05 15.15 3.05
N GLU A 69 4.63 15.67 4.13
CA GLU A 69 3.96 15.81 5.43
C GLU A 69 2.77 16.78 5.35
N ALA A 70 2.95 17.95 4.74
CA ALA A 70 1.89 18.94 4.60
C ALA A 70 0.68 18.41 3.79
N GLU A 71 0.94 17.71 2.68
CA GLU A 71 -0.11 17.09 1.87
C GLU A 71 -0.80 15.93 2.61
N HIS A 72 -0.06 15.18 3.44
CA HIS A 72 -0.64 14.14 4.30
C HIS A 72 -1.62 14.74 5.31
N ASP A 73 -1.19 15.78 6.03
CA ASP A 73 -1.99 16.47 7.05
C ASP A 73 -3.21 17.17 6.43
N ALA A 74 -3.10 17.62 5.18
CA ALA A 74 -4.21 18.18 4.41
C ALA A 74 -5.19 17.12 3.86
N GLY A 75 -4.88 15.83 3.98
CA GLY A 75 -5.69 14.72 3.43
C GLY A 75 -5.46 14.43 1.94
N ASN A 76 -4.53 15.13 1.30
CA ASN A 76 -4.16 14.95 -0.10
C ASN A 76 -3.15 13.81 -0.27
N HIS A 77 -3.55 12.59 0.08
CA HIS A 77 -2.64 11.45 0.18
C HIS A 77 -1.86 11.14 -1.11
N GLN A 78 -2.48 11.31 -2.29
CA GLN A 78 -1.76 11.06 -3.54
C GLN A 78 -0.61 12.06 -3.75
N ALA A 79 -0.84 13.36 -3.46
CA ALA A 79 0.20 14.38 -3.57
C ALA A 79 1.34 14.12 -2.55
N SER A 80 1.00 13.65 -1.36
CA SER A 80 1.98 13.21 -0.36
C SER A 80 2.85 12.07 -0.90
N VAL A 81 2.23 10.99 -1.41
CA VAL A 81 2.94 9.84 -1.99
C VAL A 81 3.86 10.27 -3.14
N ASP A 82 3.39 11.13 -4.04
CA ASP A 82 4.16 11.56 -5.20
C ASP A 82 5.41 12.36 -4.78
N ALA A 83 5.26 13.30 -3.83
CA ALA A 83 6.39 14.07 -3.30
C ALA A 83 7.40 13.18 -2.56
N LEU A 84 6.92 12.27 -1.72
CA LEU A 84 7.77 11.35 -0.96
C LEU A 84 8.49 10.36 -1.89
N ALA A 85 7.84 9.91 -2.97
CA ALA A 85 8.47 9.06 -3.97
C ALA A 85 9.63 9.76 -4.70
N GLU A 86 9.50 11.06 -5.01
CA GLU A 86 10.60 11.85 -5.59
C GLU A 86 11.76 11.99 -4.60
N ALA A 87 11.47 12.23 -3.31
CA ALA A 87 12.51 12.31 -2.27
C ALA A 87 13.28 10.99 -2.13
N LYS A 88 12.55 9.87 -2.11
CA LYS A 88 13.13 8.53 -2.03
C LYS A 88 14.03 8.22 -3.23
N LYS A 89 13.61 8.61 -4.44
CA LYS A 89 14.43 8.48 -5.65
C LYS A 89 15.77 9.22 -5.55
N LEU A 90 15.77 10.44 -5.02
CA LEU A 90 17.01 11.21 -4.80
C LEU A 90 17.90 10.57 -3.74
N LEU A 91 17.31 9.96 -2.71
CA LEU A 91 18.02 9.21 -1.67
C LEU A 91 18.46 7.81 -2.09
N GLY A 92 17.93 7.28 -3.21
CA GLY A 92 18.20 5.92 -3.68
C GLY A 92 17.56 4.82 -2.84
N ILE A 93 16.39 5.09 -2.23
CA ILE A 93 15.64 4.15 -1.37
C ILE A 93 14.22 3.89 -1.87
#